data_AF-A0A534JJ36-F1
#
_entry.id   AF-A0A534JJ36-F1
#
_cell.length_a   1.000
_cell.length_b   1.000
_cell.length_c   1.000
_cell.angle_alpha   90.00
_cell.angle_beta   90.00
_cell.angle_gamma   90.00
#
_symmetry.space_group_name_H-M   'P 1'
#
loop_
_entity.id
_entity.type
_entity.pdbx_description
1 polymer ?
#
loop_
_entity_poly.entity_id
_entity_poly.type
_entity_poly.pdbx_seq_one_letter_code
_entity_poly.pdbx_strand_id
1 'polypeptide(L)'
;MKLSIASVSSMRILTMAVVSVLGTVLLAASLSLGQGFGAPQDTSGLCGTTVTTDLRLTSDLSCPGNGLVIGANGVSIWLNGHTISGTGPARPFVGIAVNGWTNVTVRDGTITLFRTGISIVNSNHVKVMDVAVVGNGLAGFASGDGIRVFSSTDVKIKKVVLAGNGNDGIEIRGSAEVTVSHSTIQGSTCGISFTGGPSTGTTVHKVWIIENRCGIKGRTDGSTLKQNTFERNGTDFCA
;
A
#
# COMPACT_ATOMS: atom_id res chain seq x y z
N MET A 1 -17.65 21.95 48.33
CA MET A 1 -16.93 22.90 47.45
C MET A 1 -15.51 22.37 47.26
N LYS A 2 -15.22 21.77 46.11
CA LYS A 2 -13.88 21.50 45.54
C LYS A 2 -14.10 20.90 44.15
N LEU A 3 -14.12 21.76 43.13
CA LEU A 3 -14.10 21.35 41.73
C LEU A 3 -12.69 20.85 41.40
N SER A 4 -12.60 19.66 40.80
CA SER A 4 -11.36 19.14 40.21
C SER A 4 -11.29 19.62 38.76
N ILE A 5 -10.28 20.44 38.45
CA ILE A 5 -10.03 21.01 37.12
C ILE A 5 -9.25 19.98 36.30
N ALA A 6 -9.82 19.57 35.17
CA ALA A 6 -9.16 18.73 34.17
C ALA A 6 -8.00 19.50 33.52
N SER A 7 -6.82 18.87 33.47
CA SER A 7 -5.64 19.36 32.78
C SER A 7 -5.87 19.34 31.26
N VAL A 8 -5.80 20.51 30.62
CA VAL A 8 -5.82 20.66 29.17
C VAL A 8 -4.39 20.47 28.65
N SER A 9 -4.19 19.42 27.84
CA SER A 9 -2.92 19.13 27.18
C SER A 9 -2.59 20.22 26.14
N SER A 10 -1.48 20.93 26.36
CA SER A 10 -1.01 22.03 25.51
C SER A 10 -0.56 21.53 24.13
N MET A 11 -1.33 21.88 23.11
CA MET A 11 -1.01 21.67 21.70
C MET A 11 0.23 22.51 21.32
N ARG A 12 1.36 21.85 21.06
CA ARG A 12 2.58 22.52 20.59
C ARG A 12 2.43 22.88 19.10
N ILE A 13 2.12 24.14 18.84
CA ILE A 13 2.21 24.74 17.51
C ILE A 13 3.69 24.92 17.18
N LEU A 14 4.21 24.13 16.24
CA LEU A 14 5.56 24.31 15.69
C LEU A 14 5.51 25.41 14.62
N THR A 15 5.94 26.61 14.98
CA THR A 15 6.20 27.70 14.03
C THR A 15 7.42 27.35 13.18
N MET A 16 7.23 27.19 11.87
CA MET A 16 8.34 27.05 10.90
C MET A 16 9.10 28.37 10.79
N ALA A 17 10.36 28.37 11.24
CA ALA A 17 11.29 29.46 10.97
C ALA A 17 11.75 29.37 9.51
N VAL A 18 11.40 30.37 8.71
CA VAL A 18 11.98 30.61 7.38
C VAL A 18 13.37 31.21 7.61
N VAL A 19 14.42 30.45 7.34
CA VAL A 19 15.80 30.96 7.29
C VAL A 19 16.19 31.11 5.83
N SER A 20 16.15 32.35 5.35
CA SER A 20 16.73 32.76 4.08
C SER A 20 18.25 32.83 4.20
N VAL A 21 18.97 31.94 3.51
CA VAL A 21 20.41 32.08 3.29
C VAL A 21 20.64 32.47 1.84
N LEU A 22 21.09 33.70 1.63
CA LEU A 22 21.68 34.14 0.38
C LEU A 22 23.13 33.63 0.28
N GLY A 23 23.47 33.11 -0.90
CA GLY A 23 24.80 33.28 -1.50
C GLY A 23 25.79 32.14 -1.33
N THR A 24 25.98 31.35 -2.39
CA THR A 24 27.23 31.30 -3.18
C THR A 24 27.07 30.28 -4.32
N VAL A 25 27.23 30.74 -5.55
CA VAL A 25 27.24 29.88 -6.76
C VAL A 25 28.65 29.36 -6.95
N LEU A 26 28.86 28.05 -6.74
CA LEU A 26 30.04 27.33 -7.19
C LEU A 26 29.69 26.57 -8.48
N LEU A 27 30.31 26.94 -9.60
CA LEU A 27 30.32 26.11 -10.80
C LEU A 27 31.23 24.91 -10.57
N ALA A 28 30.63 23.74 -10.33
CA ALA A 28 31.32 22.45 -10.41
C ALA A 28 31.03 21.81 -11.78
N ALA A 29 32.07 21.58 -12.56
CA ALA A 29 32.00 20.85 -13.82
C ALA A 29 31.62 19.38 -13.57
N SER A 30 30.54 18.92 -14.19
CA SER A 30 30.02 17.56 -14.06
C SER A 30 30.75 16.59 -15.00
N LEU A 31 31.58 15.70 -14.45
CA LEU A 31 31.92 14.43 -15.12
C LEU A 31 30.76 13.46 -14.92
N SER A 32 29.98 13.23 -15.98
CA SER A 32 28.87 12.28 -16.00
C SER A 32 29.39 10.85 -16.15
N LEU A 33 29.47 10.11 -15.03
CA LEU A 33 29.43 8.65 -15.06
C LEU A 33 27.98 8.23 -15.33
N GLY A 34 27.66 8.06 -16.61
CA GLY A 34 26.35 7.57 -17.06
C GLY A 34 26.11 6.16 -16.56
N GLN A 35 25.38 6.02 -15.46
CA GLN A 35 24.63 4.80 -15.20
C GLN A 35 23.38 4.87 -16.07
N GLY A 36 23.21 3.85 -16.93
CA GLY A 36 22.09 3.77 -17.85
C GLY A 36 20.77 3.69 -17.09
N PHE A 37 20.08 4.81 -16.98
CA PHE A 37 18.64 4.83 -16.73
C PHE A 37 17.97 4.48 -18.06
N GLY A 38 17.14 3.43 -18.06
CA GLY A 38 16.34 3.05 -19.23
C GLY A 38 15.57 4.27 -19.77
N ALA A 39 15.43 4.35 -21.10
CA ALA A 39 14.74 5.43 -21.77
C ALA A 39 13.29 5.58 -21.22
N PRO A 40 12.75 6.80 -21.13
CA PRO A 40 11.34 7.04 -20.82
C PRO A 40 10.46 6.24 -21.78
N GLN A 41 9.74 5.26 -21.26
CA GLN A 41 8.85 4.43 -22.06
C GLN A 41 7.49 5.14 -22.15
N ASP A 42 6.93 5.29 -23.36
CA ASP A 42 5.57 5.78 -23.58
C ASP A 42 4.59 4.93 -22.75
N THR A 43 3.97 5.56 -21.75
CA THR A 43 3.20 4.85 -20.72
C THR A 43 1.82 4.44 -21.23
N SER A 44 1.39 4.88 -22.42
CA SER A 44 0.12 4.43 -23.03
C SER A 44 0.12 2.92 -23.32
N GLY A 45 1.29 2.30 -23.52
CA GLY A 45 1.44 0.88 -23.84
C GLY A 45 1.74 -0.05 -22.66
N LEU A 46 1.86 0.45 -21.42
CA LEU A 46 2.29 -0.38 -20.28
C LEU A 46 1.15 -1.18 -19.63
N CYS A 47 -0.11 -0.80 -19.84
CA CYS A 47 -1.23 -1.53 -19.28
C CYS A 47 -1.28 -2.98 -19.79
N GLY A 48 -1.46 -3.92 -18.86
CA GLY A 48 -1.45 -5.35 -19.09
C GLY A 48 -0.06 -5.96 -19.33
N THR A 49 1.00 -5.15 -19.37
CA THR A 49 2.34 -5.67 -19.69
C THR A 49 2.96 -6.46 -18.55
N THR A 50 3.80 -7.42 -18.94
CA THR A 50 4.64 -8.19 -18.02
C THR A 50 5.99 -7.50 -17.85
N VAL A 51 6.26 -7.01 -16.65
CA VAL A 51 7.47 -6.30 -16.26
C VAL A 51 8.51 -7.31 -15.75
N THR A 52 9.60 -7.47 -16.49
CA THR A 52 10.69 -8.43 -16.18
C THR A 52 11.98 -7.77 -15.71
N THR A 53 12.06 -6.44 -15.78
CA THR A 53 13.17 -5.62 -15.29
C THR A 53 12.62 -4.45 -14.49
N ASP A 54 13.49 -3.75 -13.77
CA ASP A 54 13.09 -2.54 -13.05
C ASP A 54 12.37 -1.54 -13.97
N LEU A 55 11.29 -0.96 -13.44
CA LEU A 55 10.43 -0.04 -14.16
C LEU A 55 10.24 1.23 -13.33
N ARG A 56 10.40 2.38 -13.97
CA ARG A 56 10.04 3.68 -13.43
C ARG A 56 9.02 4.34 -14.34
N LEU A 57 7.83 4.63 -13.81
CA LEU A 57 6.83 5.36 -14.58
C LEU A 57 7.27 6.81 -14.78
N THR A 58 6.93 7.36 -15.94
CA THR A 58 7.18 8.76 -16.30
C THR A 58 5.89 9.56 -16.53
N SER A 59 4.75 8.87 -16.48
CA SER A 59 3.42 9.42 -16.61
C SER A 59 2.41 8.43 -16.04
N ASP A 60 1.19 8.91 -15.80
CA ASP A 60 0.08 8.09 -15.32
C ASP A 60 -0.30 7.01 -16.35
N LEU A 61 -0.89 5.92 -15.84
CA LEU A 61 -1.49 4.84 -16.62
C LEU A 61 -3.01 4.87 -16.46
N SER A 62 -3.73 4.78 -17.58
CA SER A 62 -5.17 4.52 -17.59
C SER A 62 -5.43 3.20 -18.31
N CYS A 63 -5.69 2.17 -17.51
CA CYS A 63 -5.73 0.79 -17.97
C CYS A 63 -7.16 0.32 -18.18
N PRO A 64 -7.56 -0.01 -19.42
CA PRO A 64 -8.88 -0.59 -19.68
C PRO A 64 -9.02 -2.02 -19.15
N GLY A 65 -7.89 -2.67 -18.84
CA GLY A 65 -7.80 -3.98 -18.23
C GLY A 65 -6.89 -3.99 -17.01
N ASN A 66 -6.05 -5.01 -16.88
CA ASN A 66 -5.02 -5.04 -15.83
C ASN A 66 -4.04 -3.87 -15.97
N GLY A 67 -3.47 -3.44 -14.83
CA GLY A 67 -2.29 -2.58 -14.81
C GLY A 67 -1.04 -3.40 -15.12
N LEU A 68 -0.11 -3.50 -14.18
CA LEU A 68 1.18 -4.15 -14.40
C LEU A 68 1.21 -5.58 -13.86
N VAL A 69 1.87 -6.49 -14.56
CA VAL A 69 2.11 -7.87 -14.12
C VAL A 69 3.60 -8.07 -13.90
N ILE A 70 4.03 -8.55 -12.74
CA ILE A 70 5.44 -8.92 -12.53
C ILE A 70 5.73 -10.23 -13.28
N GLY A 71 6.88 -10.28 -13.94
CA GLY A 71 7.33 -11.44 -14.72
C GLY A 71 8.72 -11.97 -14.38
N ALA A 72 9.37 -11.44 -13.35
CA ALA A 72 10.68 -11.92 -12.92
C ALA A 72 10.95 -11.65 -11.44
N ASN A 73 11.93 -12.37 -10.88
CA ASN A 73 12.48 -12.11 -9.56
C ASN A 73 13.28 -10.81 -9.54
N GLY A 74 13.35 -10.15 -8.38
CA GLY A 74 14.21 -8.99 -8.18
C GLY A 74 13.71 -7.69 -8.82
N VAL A 75 12.52 -7.69 -9.41
CA VAL A 75 11.94 -6.52 -10.08
C VAL A 75 11.49 -5.47 -9.08
N SER A 76 11.89 -4.23 -9.31
CA SER A 76 11.40 -3.06 -8.60
C SER A 76 10.59 -2.15 -9.53
N ILE A 77 9.33 -1.93 -9.17
CA ILE A 77 8.45 -0.93 -9.79
C ILE A 77 8.46 0.33 -8.93
N TRP A 78 8.92 1.42 -9.52
CA TRP A 78 8.70 2.78 -9.03
C TRP A 78 7.57 3.42 -9.83
N LEU A 79 6.45 3.71 -9.16
CA LEU A 79 5.40 4.50 -9.76
C LEU A 79 5.81 5.98 -9.84
N ASN A 80 6.84 6.42 -9.12
CA ASN A 80 7.46 7.74 -9.22
C ASN A 80 6.44 8.89 -9.05
N GLY A 81 5.52 8.75 -8.09
CA GLY A 81 4.42 9.67 -7.84
C GLY A 81 3.24 9.56 -8.81
N HIS A 82 3.35 8.74 -9.86
CA HIS A 82 2.29 8.56 -10.86
C HIS A 82 1.17 7.63 -10.39
N THR A 83 0.05 7.74 -11.07
CA THR A 83 -1.16 6.94 -10.84
C THR A 83 -1.27 5.83 -11.85
N ILE A 84 -1.52 4.60 -11.39
CA ILE A 84 -2.10 3.54 -12.21
C ILE A 84 -3.60 3.49 -11.88
N SER A 85 -4.42 3.77 -12.89
CA SER A 85 -5.88 3.76 -12.78
C SER A 85 -6.48 2.68 -13.67
N GLY A 86 -7.49 1.98 -13.18
CA GLY A 86 -8.36 1.13 -13.99
C GLY A 86 -9.55 1.92 -14.57
N THR A 87 -10.40 1.26 -15.34
CA THR A 87 -11.68 1.82 -15.83
C THR A 87 -12.82 1.76 -14.81
N GLY A 88 -12.48 1.45 -13.56
CA GLY A 88 -13.44 1.15 -12.52
C GLY A 88 -13.50 -0.35 -12.26
N PRO A 89 -14.35 -0.76 -11.32
CA PRO A 89 -14.29 -2.09 -10.72
C PRO A 89 -14.97 -3.20 -11.56
N ALA A 90 -15.12 -2.96 -12.86
CA ALA A 90 -15.52 -4.00 -13.81
C ALA A 90 -14.48 -5.15 -13.78
N ARG A 91 -14.98 -6.38 -13.91
CA ARG A 91 -14.21 -7.61 -13.68
C ARG A 91 -13.27 -7.91 -14.86
N PRO A 92 -12.13 -8.61 -14.67
CA PRO A 92 -11.50 -9.06 -13.41
C PRO A 92 -10.17 -8.33 -13.11
N PHE A 93 -10.10 -7.01 -13.26
CA PHE A 93 -8.81 -6.33 -13.38
C PHE A 93 -8.07 -6.08 -12.06
N VAL A 94 -6.75 -6.28 -12.08
CA VAL A 94 -5.81 -6.03 -10.98
C VAL A 94 -4.88 -4.87 -11.36
N GLY A 95 -4.59 -3.98 -10.42
CA GLY A 95 -3.67 -2.86 -10.62
C GLY A 95 -2.23 -3.32 -10.76
N ILE A 96 -1.69 -4.02 -9.77
CA ILE A 96 -0.38 -4.68 -9.85
C ILE A 96 -0.49 -6.12 -9.37
N ALA A 97 -0.07 -7.06 -10.22
CA ALA A 97 -0.07 -8.49 -9.92
C ALA A 97 1.35 -9.03 -9.70
N VAL A 98 1.60 -9.60 -8.51
CA VAL A 98 2.82 -10.35 -8.17
C VAL A 98 2.42 -11.79 -7.93
N ASN A 99 2.79 -12.70 -8.84
CA ASN A 99 2.36 -14.10 -8.78
C ASN A 99 3.55 -15.05 -8.99
N GLY A 100 3.99 -15.72 -7.93
CA GLY A 100 5.08 -16.70 -8.02
C GLY A 100 6.51 -16.11 -8.00
N TRP A 101 6.64 -14.78 -7.86
CA TRP A 101 7.93 -14.09 -7.91
C TRP A 101 8.46 -13.71 -6.52
N THR A 102 9.78 -13.60 -6.41
CA THR A 102 10.48 -13.25 -5.16
C THR A 102 11.28 -11.95 -5.28
N ASN A 103 11.55 -11.30 -4.14
CA ASN A 103 12.35 -10.07 -4.06
C ASN A 103 11.77 -8.91 -4.89
N VAL A 104 10.45 -8.73 -4.85
CA VAL A 104 9.74 -7.70 -5.62
C VAL A 104 9.53 -6.45 -4.75
N THR A 105 9.73 -5.28 -5.33
CA THR A 105 9.38 -4.00 -4.67
C THR A 105 8.39 -3.21 -5.52
N VAL A 106 7.32 -2.71 -4.91
CA VAL A 106 6.38 -1.75 -5.50
C VAL A 106 6.39 -0.50 -4.62
N ARG A 107 6.64 0.68 -5.20
CA ARG A 107 6.71 1.91 -4.40
C ARG A 107 6.25 3.18 -5.10
N ASP A 108 5.97 4.18 -4.26
CA ASP A 108 5.92 5.62 -4.59
C ASP A 108 4.91 5.98 -5.66
N GLY A 109 3.62 5.95 -5.35
CA GLY A 109 2.56 6.40 -6.26
C GLY A 109 1.17 5.92 -5.86
N THR A 110 0.22 5.97 -6.79
CA THR A 110 -1.19 5.68 -6.52
C THR A 110 -1.71 4.54 -7.39
N ILE A 111 -2.51 3.65 -6.81
CA ILE A 111 -3.22 2.57 -7.52
C ILE A 111 -4.71 2.66 -7.19
N THR A 112 -5.54 2.81 -8.22
CA THR A 112 -6.97 3.09 -8.05
C THR A 112 -7.84 2.48 -9.12
N LEU A 113 -9.14 2.36 -8.84
CA LEU A 113 -10.18 1.96 -9.79
C LEU A 113 -9.98 0.55 -10.40
N PHE A 114 -9.31 -0.36 -9.69
CA PHE A 114 -9.25 -1.78 -10.03
C PHE A 114 -10.20 -2.60 -9.15
N ARG A 115 -10.46 -3.87 -9.50
CA ARG A 115 -11.13 -4.78 -8.56
C ARG A 115 -10.23 -5.05 -7.35
N THR A 116 -8.95 -5.32 -7.59
CA THR A 116 -7.93 -5.43 -6.52
C THR A 116 -6.79 -4.50 -6.87
N GLY A 117 -6.38 -3.64 -5.93
CA GLY A 117 -5.29 -2.70 -6.18
C GLY A 117 -3.97 -3.45 -6.41
N ILE A 118 -3.51 -4.19 -5.40
CA ILE A 118 -2.31 -5.02 -5.48
C ILE A 118 -2.65 -6.45 -5.07
N SER A 119 -2.27 -7.43 -5.88
CA SER A 119 -2.45 -8.85 -5.59
C SER A 119 -1.10 -9.55 -5.52
N ILE A 120 -0.76 -10.09 -4.35
CA ILE A 120 0.47 -10.84 -4.06
C ILE A 120 0.07 -12.29 -3.78
N VAL A 121 0.51 -13.21 -4.64
CA VAL A 121 0.07 -14.61 -4.62
C VAL A 121 1.28 -15.53 -4.79
N ASN A 122 1.41 -16.53 -3.92
CA ASN A 122 2.50 -17.53 -4.00
C ASN A 122 3.90 -16.88 -4.08
N SER A 123 4.11 -15.76 -3.41
CA SER A 123 5.28 -14.91 -3.56
C SER A 123 6.05 -14.76 -2.25
N ASN A 124 7.34 -14.45 -2.33
CA ASN A 124 8.20 -14.31 -1.17
C ASN A 124 8.99 -12.99 -1.20
N HIS A 125 9.31 -12.41 -0.04
CA HIS A 125 10.13 -11.20 0.06
C HIS A 125 9.59 -10.03 -0.78
N VAL A 126 8.29 -9.74 -0.65
CA VAL A 126 7.63 -8.66 -1.39
C VAL A 126 7.53 -7.42 -0.52
N LYS A 127 7.88 -6.26 -1.07
CA LYS A 127 7.77 -4.97 -0.38
C LYS A 127 6.82 -4.05 -1.12
N VAL A 128 5.80 -3.56 -0.42
CA VAL A 128 4.90 -2.51 -0.89
C VAL A 128 5.09 -1.32 0.04
N MET A 129 5.61 -0.21 -0.49
CA MET A 129 5.94 0.94 0.37
C MET A 129 5.68 2.31 -0.26
N ASP A 130 5.28 3.27 0.58
CA ASP A 130 5.07 4.66 0.15
C ASP A 130 4.04 4.76 -1.00
N VAL A 131 2.99 3.92 -0.97
CA VAL A 131 1.92 3.90 -1.98
C VAL A 131 0.55 4.21 -1.39
N ALA A 132 -0.28 4.86 -2.19
CA ALA A 132 -1.71 5.03 -1.94
C ALA A 132 -2.49 3.98 -2.75
N VAL A 133 -3.31 3.17 -2.07
CA VAL A 133 -4.18 2.17 -2.69
C VAL A 133 -5.62 2.53 -2.36
N VAL A 134 -6.28 3.22 -3.30
CA VAL A 134 -7.49 4.01 -3.01
C VAL A 134 -8.62 3.65 -3.96
N GLY A 135 -9.84 3.51 -3.45
CA GLY A 135 -11.04 3.36 -4.28
C GLY A 135 -11.01 2.12 -5.17
N ASN A 136 -10.36 1.03 -4.72
CA ASN A 136 -10.38 -0.26 -5.42
C ASN A 136 -11.54 -1.12 -4.91
N GLY A 137 -12.03 -2.02 -5.75
CA GLY A 137 -13.15 -2.89 -5.47
C GLY A 137 -14.52 -2.21 -5.68
N LEU A 138 -15.57 -3.02 -5.63
CA LEU A 138 -16.96 -2.57 -5.48
C LEU A 138 -17.42 -2.94 -4.09
N ALA A 139 -18.14 -2.02 -3.44
CA ALA A 139 -18.93 -2.38 -2.27
C ALA A 139 -19.90 -3.53 -2.64
N GLY A 140 -19.90 -4.59 -1.84
CA GLY A 140 -20.81 -5.74 -2.02
C GLY A 140 -20.29 -6.91 -2.85
N PHE A 141 -19.08 -6.85 -3.42
CA PHE A 141 -18.44 -8.01 -4.05
C PHE A 141 -17.30 -8.53 -3.18
N ALA A 142 -17.40 -9.80 -2.77
CA ALA A 142 -16.61 -10.47 -1.73
C ALA A 142 -15.11 -10.68 -2.04
N SER A 143 -14.50 -9.88 -2.92
CA SER A 143 -13.13 -10.12 -3.39
C SER A 143 -12.44 -8.89 -3.98
N GLY A 144 -12.88 -7.69 -3.60
CA GLY A 144 -12.31 -6.43 -4.08
C GLY A 144 -11.50 -5.70 -3.01
N ASP A 145 -10.26 -6.16 -2.76
CA ASP A 145 -9.43 -5.62 -1.69
C ASP A 145 -8.45 -4.56 -2.19
N GLY A 146 -8.00 -3.68 -1.30
CA GLY A 146 -6.89 -2.78 -1.61
C GLY A 146 -5.63 -3.59 -1.92
N ILE A 147 -5.16 -4.35 -0.93
CA ILE A 147 -4.03 -5.27 -1.06
C ILE A 147 -4.47 -6.67 -0.65
N ARG A 148 -4.22 -7.66 -1.51
CA ARG A 148 -4.38 -9.07 -1.18
C ARG A 148 -3.03 -9.75 -1.05
N VAL A 149 -2.83 -10.49 0.03
CA VAL A 149 -1.68 -11.36 0.28
C VAL A 149 -2.18 -12.78 0.44
N PHE A 150 -1.84 -13.67 -0.49
CA PHE A 150 -2.30 -15.05 -0.48
C PHE A 150 -1.15 -16.05 -0.63
N SER A 151 -1.07 -17.03 0.27
CA SER A 151 -0.05 -18.10 0.25
C SER A 151 1.37 -17.57 0.06
N SER A 152 1.70 -16.47 0.73
CA SER A 152 2.94 -15.72 0.54
C SER A 152 3.71 -15.57 1.86
N THR A 153 5.03 -15.37 1.77
CA THR A 153 5.91 -15.26 2.96
C THR A 153 6.80 -14.01 2.91
N ASP A 154 7.09 -13.41 4.06
CA ASP A 154 7.90 -12.18 4.20
C ASP A 154 7.39 -11.04 3.30
N VAL A 155 6.12 -10.66 3.51
CA VAL A 155 5.49 -9.54 2.81
C VAL A 155 5.49 -8.31 3.72
N LYS A 156 6.10 -7.22 3.26
CA LYS A 156 6.25 -5.97 4.01
C LYS A 156 5.41 -4.88 3.37
N ILE A 157 4.36 -4.46 4.06
CA ILE A 157 3.45 -3.38 3.67
C ILE A 157 3.71 -2.20 4.60
N LYS A 158 4.36 -1.14 4.11
CA LYS A 158 4.91 -0.08 4.97
C LYS A 158 4.63 1.31 4.44
N LYS A 159 4.21 2.25 5.30
CA LYS A 159 3.92 3.63 4.89
C LYS A 159 2.93 3.70 3.74
N VAL A 160 1.87 2.90 3.82
CA VAL A 160 0.82 2.89 2.80
C VAL A 160 -0.43 3.58 3.31
N VAL A 161 -1.18 4.17 2.39
CA VAL A 161 -2.51 4.70 2.65
C VAL A 161 -3.51 3.83 1.89
N LEU A 162 -4.38 3.14 2.62
CA LEU A 162 -5.49 2.39 2.05
C LEU A 162 -6.79 3.10 2.39
N ALA A 163 -7.50 3.58 1.37
CA ALA A 163 -8.69 4.40 1.59
C ALA A 163 -9.84 4.03 0.66
N GLY A 164 -11.03 3.83 1.22
CA GLY A 164 -12.25 3.63 0.44
C GLY A 164 -12.22 2.38 -0.44
N ASN A 165 -11.48 1.34 -0.05
CA ASN A 165 -11.48 0.08 -0.79
C ASN A 165 -12.75 -0.72 -0.43
N GLY A 166 -13.46 -1.23 -1.42
CA GLY A 166 -14.83 -1.72 -1.30
C GLY A 166 -15.02 -2.93 -0.38
N ASN A 167 -14.03 -3.84 -0.33
CA ASN A 167 -14.01 -4.93 0.64
C ASN A 167 -12.97 -4.66 1.73
N ASP A 168 -11.87 -5.41 1.80
CA ASP A 168 -10.87 -5.21 2.82
C ASP A 168 -9.83 -4.19 2.36
N GLY A 169 -9.32 -3.39 3.29
CA GLY A 169 -8.09 -2.64 3.03
C GLY A 169 -6.99 -3.63 2.68
N ILE A 170 -6.72 -4.57 3.58
CA ILE A 170 -5.76 -5.66 3.40
C ILE A 170 -6.43 -7.00 3.69
N GLU A 171 -6.39 -7.93 2.75
CA GLU A 171 -6.69 -9.35 2.99
C GLU A 171 -5.37 -10.13 3.15
N ILE A 172 -5.21 -10.84 4.26
CA ILE A 172 -4.11 -11.78 4.52
C ILE A 172 -4.69 -13.19 4.60
N ARG A 173 -4.34 -14.03 3.61
CA ARG A 173 -4.90 -15.36 3.44
C ARG A 173 -3.81 -16.42 3.46
N GLY A 174 -3.83 -17.30 4.46
CA GLY A 174 -2.89 -18.43 4.60
C GLY A 174 -1.43 -18.05 4.35
N SER A 175 -0.96 -16.94 4.94
CA SER A 175 0.36 -16.36 4.68
C SER A 175 1.21 -16.28 5.95
N ALA A 176 2.53 -16.19 5.81
CA ALA A 176 3.45 -16.17 6.94
C ALA A 176 4.33 -14.91 6.93
N GLU A 177 4.72 -14.44 8.12
CA GLU A 177 5.68 -13.32 8.28
C GLU A 177 5.25 -12.04 7.54
N VAL A 178 3.95 -11.72 7.57
CA VAL A 178 3.42 -10.49 6.96
C VAL A 178 3.58 -9.34 7.96
N THR A 179 4.24 -8.26 7.55
CA THR A 179 4.40 -7.04 8.37
C THR A 179 3.64 -5.87 7.76
N VAL A 180 2.71 -5.29 8.53
CA VAL A 180 2.02 -4.04 8.19
C VAL A 180 2.48 -2.95 9.15
N SER A 181 2.98 -1.81 8.65
CA SER A 181 3.49 -0.77 9.55
C SER A 181 3.46 0.66 9.03
N HIS A 182 3.32 1.61 9.95
CA HIS A 182 3.35 3.06 9.65
C HIS A 182 2.30 3.46 8.60
N SER A 183 1.15 2.80 8.61
CA SER A 183 0.15 2.90 7.55
C SER A 183 -1.17 3.45 8.08
N THR A 184 -1.97 4.00 7.19
CA THR A 184 -3.37 4.39 7.49
C THR A 184 -4.30 3.51 6.67
N ILE A 185 -5.32 2.95 7.32
CA ILE A 185 -6.32 2.09 6.68
C ILE A 185 -7.71 2.61 7.04
N GLN A 186 -8.44 3.10 6.04
CA GLN A 186 -9.69 3.79 6.26
C GLN A 186 -10.81 3.48 5.27
N GLY A 187 -12.05 3.55 5.76
CA GLY A 187 -13.25 3.54 4.91
C GLY A 187 -13.45 2.24 4.12
N SER A 188 -12.99 1.11 4.65
CA SER A 188 -13.19 -0.22 4.05
C SER A 188 -14.19 -1.07 4.85
N THR A 189 -14.66 -2.17 4.26
CA THR A 189 -15.51 -3.14 4.95
C THR A 189 -14.77 -3.72 6.16
N CYS A 190 -13.52 -4.16 5.97
CA CYS A 190 -12.60 -4.34 7.09
C CYS A 190 -11.28 -3.61 6.81
N GLY A 191 -10.60 -3.15 7.86
CA GLY A 191 -9.24 -2.62 7.70
C GLY A 191 -8.28 -3.73 7.29
N ILE A 192 -8.16 -4.76 8.12
CA ILE A 192 -7.35 -5.97 7.85
C ILE A 192 -8.19 -7.22 8.10
N SER A 193 -8.22 -8.14 7.16
CA SER A 193 -8.95 -9.42 7.28
C SER A 193 -8.00 -10.60 7.18
N PHE A 194 -8.10 -11.53 8.13
CA PHE A 194 -7.43 -12.83 8.10
C PHE A 194 -8.40 -13.90 7.60
N THR A 195 -8.11 -14.52 6.46
CA THR A 195 -9.03 -15.46 5.79
C THR A 195 -8.36 -16.79 5.38
N GLY A 196 -9.16 -17.80 5.06
CA GLY A 196 -8.74 -18.99 4.30
C GLY A 196 -7.70 -19.91 4.94
N GLY A 197 -7.53 -19.89 6.27
CA GLY A 197 -6.58 -20.71 7.02
C GLY A 197 -5.75 -19.87 7.99
N PRO A 198 -4.95 -20.48 8.89
CA PRO A 198 -4.12 -19.72 9.81
C PRO A 198 -3.03 -18.97 9.03
N SER A 199 -2.92 -17.67 9.27
CA SER A 199 -1.73 -16.90 8.93
C SER A 199 -0.85 -16.80 10.17
N THR A 200 0.47 -16.88 10.03
CA THR A 200 1.41 -16.95 11.17
C THR A 200 2.43 -15.82 11.10
N GLY A 201 2.99 -15.44 12.25
CA GLY A 201 4.06 -14.43 12.31
C GLY A 201 3.65 -13.05 11.81
N THR A 202 2.35 -12.75 11.76
CA THR A 202 1.89 -11.45 11.27
C THR A 202 2.18 -10.37 12.31
N THR A 203 2.79 -9.27 11.90
CA THR A 203 3.06 -8.12 12.77
C THR A 203 2.38 -6.88 12.23
N VAL A 204 1.49 -6.27 13.00
CA VAL A 204 0.83 -5.00 12.68
C VAL A 204 1.27 -3.98 13.71
N HIS A 205 1.97 -2.94 13.29
CA HIS A 205 2.45 -1.94 14.24
C HIS A 205 2.49 -0.52 13.72
N LYS A 206 2.12 0.45 14.58
CA LYS A 206 2.01 1.87 14.20
C LYS A 206 1.06 2.06 13.01
N VAL A 207 -0.06 1.37 13.01
CA VAL A 207 -1.11 1.50 12.01
C VAL A 207 -2.29 2.26 12.60
N TRP A 208 -2.79 3.25 11.86
CA TRP A 208 -4.05 3.92 12.18
C TRP A 208 -5.17 3.28 11.37
N ILE A 209 -6.08 2.59 12.07
CA ILE A 209 -7.20 1.85 11.47
C ILE A 209 -8.47 2.61 11.85
N ILE A 210 -9.06 3.30 10.90
CA ILE A 210 -10.08 4.32 11.17
C ILE A 210 -11.28 4.22 10.22
N GLU A 211 -12.50 4.44 10.72
CA GLU A 211 -13.72 4.52 9.88
C GLU A 211 -13.99 3.29 9.01
N ASN A 212 -13.47 2.13 9.39
CA ASN A 212 -13.82 0.87 8.75
C ASN A 212 -15.08 0.30 9.39
N ARG A 213 -15.88 -0.47 8.65
CA ARG A 213 -16.99 -1.19 9.29
C ARG A 213 -16.47 -2.18 10.33
N CYS A 214 -15.34 -2.83 10.03
CA CYS A 214 -14.54 -3.62 10.96
C CYS A 214 -13.08 -3.16 10.97
N GLY A 215 -12.41 -3.07 12.11
CA GLY A 215 -10.98 -2.76 12.18
C GLY A 215 -10.12 -3.93 11.69
N ILE A 216 -10.05 -4.99 12.49
CA ILE A 216 -9.37 -6.26 12.17
C ILE A 216 -10.36 -7.41 12.28
N LYS A 217 -10.46 -8.24 11.25
CA LYS A 217 -11.35 -9.40 11.19
C LYS A 217 -10.58 -10.72 11.19
N GLY A 218 -11.11 -11.71 11.89
CA GLY A 218 -10.62 -13.09 11.87
C GLY A 218 -9.61 -13.39 12.98
N ARG A 219 -9.09 -14.62 12.98
CA ARG A 219 -8.22 -15.11 14.05
C ARG A 219 -6.83 -14.48 13.97
N THR A 220 -6.45 -13.74 15.01
CA THR A 220 -5.15 -13.06 15.12
C THR A 220 -4.13 -13.82 15.98
N ASP A 221 -4.38 -15.07 16.33
CA ASP A 221 -3.47 -15.86 17.16
C ASP A 221 -2.08 -15.97 16.53
N GLY A 222 -1.03 -15.79 17.34
CA GLY A 222 0.34 -15.75 16.83
C GLY A 222 0.69 -14.47 16.05
N SER A 223 -0.21 -13.48 16.02
CA SER A 223 0.09 -12.14 15.48
C SER A 223 0.54 -11.18 16.58
N THR A 224 1.42 -10.26 16.24
CA THR A 224 1.87 -9.17 17.12
C THR A 224 1.21 -7.86 16.71
N LEU A 225 0.35 -7.32 17.58
CA LEU A 225 -0.30 -6.02 17.37
C LEU A 225 0.29 -5.00 18.35
N LYS A 226 0.98 -3.96 17.86
CA LYS A 226 1.71 -3.01 18.73
C LYS A 226 1.57 -1.56 18.29
N GLN A 227 1.22 -0.67 19.22
CA GLN A 227 1.15 0.78 18.96
C GLN A 227 0.21 1.13 17.78
N ASN A 228 -0.87 0.37 17.61
CA ASN A 228 -1.90 0.70 16.62
C ASN A 228 -2.96 1.58 17.26
N THR A 229 -3.52 2.48 16.46
CA THR A 229 -4.63 3.35 16.86
C THR A 229 -5.87 2.89 16.12
N PHE A 230 -6.94 2.65 16.86
CA PHE A 230 -8.24 2.29 16.33
C PHE A 230 -9.24 3.38 16.69
N GLU A 231 -9.90 3.96 15.69
CA GLU A 231 -10.80 5.10 15.89
C GLU A 231 -12.00 4.99 14.95
N ARG A 232 -13.20 5.29 15.44
CA ARG A 232 -14.42 5.38 14.62
C ARG A 232 -14.70 4.16 13.72
N ASN A 233 -14.14 2.99 14.01
CA ASN A 233 -14.56 1.76 13.35
C ASN A 233 -15.93 1.34 13.88
N GLY A 234 -16.72 0.64 13.08
CA GLY A 234 -17.96 0.03 13.57
C GLY A 234 -17.70 -0.98 14.69
N THR A 235 -16.64 -1.77 14.54
CA THR A 235 -16.09 -2.64 15.59
C THR A 235 -14.59 -2.81 15.34
N ASP A 236 -13.74 -2.67 16.36
CA ASP A 236 -12.29 -2.74 16.15
C ASP A 236 -11.79 -4.15 15.87
N PHE A 237 -12.40 -5.17 16.48
CA PHE A 237 -12.06 -6.58 16.28
C PHE A 237 -13.31 -7.40 16.00
N CYS A 238 -13.38 -8.04 14.83
CA CYS A 238 -14.53 -8.82 14.39
C CYS A 238 -14.18 -10.29 14.23
N ALA A 239 -15.20 -11.13 14.38
CA ALA A 239 -15.10 -12.58 14.14
C ALA A 239 -14.86 -12.91 12.66
#